data_AF-A0AAN3Q343-F1
#
_entry.id   AF-A0AAN3Q343-F1
#
_cell.length_a   1.000
_cell.length_b   1.000
_cell.length_c   1.000
_cell.angle_alpha   90.00
_cell.angle_beta   90.00
_cell.angle_gamma   90.00
#
_symmetry.space_group_name_H-M   'P 1'
#
loop_
_entity.id
_entity.type
_entity.pdbx_description
1 polymer ?
#
loop_
_entity_poly.entity_id
_entity_poly.type
_entity_poly.pdbx_seq_one_letter_code
_entity_poly.pdbx_strand_id
1 'polypeptide(L)'
;MIQQSKYVASQAWCTPVANYLLVKASAYIGLPADINAFLPGVAVVIAHFFLLLLTFVNVPSIEDVRFKVDVARARKTLTKMRADASDEEKVSIDNALATLRSKQIEKTLRDVDYSMELHKHSLKNDIESM
;
A
#
# COMPACT_ATOMS: atom_id res chain seq x y z
N MET A 1 13.14 -5.71 -3.41
CA MET A 1 13.07 -5.48 -4.87
C MET A 1 11.76 -6.01 -5.41
N ILE A 2 10.95 -5.20 -6.08
CA ILE A 2 9.82 -5.70 -6.87
C ILE A 2 10.40 -6.67 -7.90
N GLN A 3 9.96 -7.94 -7.92
CA GLN A 3 10.35 -8.91 -8.95
C GLN A 3 10.19 -8.24 -10.33
N GLN A 4 11.20 -8.33 -11.20
CA GLN A 4 11.21 -7.65 -12.50
C GLN A 4 9.90 -7.84 -13.29
N SER A 5 9.24 -9.00 -13.21
CA SER A 5 7.96 -9.21 -13.89
C SER A 5 6.81 -8.37 -13.32
N LYS A 6 6.74 -8.19 -11.99
CA LYS A 6 5.74 -7.33 -11.34
C LYS A 6 5.98 -5.85 -11.65
N TYR A 7 7.25 -5.47 -11.79
CA TYR A 7 7.65 -4.12 -12.17
C TYR A 7 7.23 -3.80 -13.62
N VAL A 8 7.56 -4.69 -14.57
CA VAL A 8 7.18 -4.54 -15.98
C VAL A 8 5.66 -4.53 -16.15
N ALA A 9 4.94 -5.41 -15.45
CA ALA A 9 3.47 -5.39 -15.46
C ALA A 9 2.91 -4.06 -14.94
N SER A 10 3.43 -3.55 -13.83
CA SER A 10 2.98 -2.26 -13.25
C SER A 10 3.27 -1.08 -14.17
N GLN A 11 4.41 -1.11 -14.87
CA GLN A 11 4.77 -0.09 -15.86
C GLN A 11 3.87 -0.15 -17.10
N ALA A 12 3.51 -1.34 -17.57
CA ALA A 12 2.58 -1.54 -18.68
C ALA A 12 1.17 -1.03 -18.38
N TRP A 13 0.72 -1.07 -17.12
CA TRP A 13 -0.57 -0.51 -16.70
C TRP A 13 -0.50 0.99 -16.39
N CYS A 14 0.59 1.50 -15.80
CA CYS A 14 0.72 2.91 -15.47
C CYS A 14 0.94 3.80 -16.70
N THR A 15 1.70 3.33 -17.69
CA THR A 15 2.08 4.15 -18.86
C THR A 15 0.86 4.61 -19.69
N PRO A 16 -0.14 3.76 -20.00
CA PRO A 16 -1.35 4.20 -20.71
C PRO A 16 -2.16 5.23 -19.92
N VAL A 17 -2.28 5.08 -18.60
CA VAL A 17 -2.99 6.02 -17.73
C VAL A 17 -2.27 7.35 -17.68
N ALA A 18 -0.95 7.34 -17.51
CA ALA A 18 -0.12 8.54 -17.54
C ALA A 18 -0.22 9.26 -18.89
N ASN A 19 -0.17 8.51 -20.00
CA ASN A 19 -0.32 9.07 -21.33
C ASN A 19 -1.70 9.71 -21.54
N TYR A 20 -2.77 9.05 -21.11
CA TYR A 20 -4.13 9.62 -21.17
C TYR A 20 -4.27 10.92 -20.38
N LEU A 21 -3.72 10.97 -19.17
CA LEU A 21 -3.73 12.18 -18.33
C LEU A 21 -2.91 13.31 -18.95
N LEU A 22 -1.75 13.00 -19.51
CA LEU A 22 -0.91 13.97 -20.21
C LEU A 22 -1.60 14.55 -21.45
N VAL A 23 -2.27 13.73 -22.26
CA VAL A 23 -3.03 14.19 -23.43
C VAL A 23 -4.21 15.09 -23.00
N LYS A 24 -4.89 14.77 -21.90
CA LYS A 24 -5.94 15.64 -21.35
C LYS A 24 -5.37 16.96 -20.80
N ALA A 25 -4.25 16.90 -20.10
CA ALA A 25 -3.60 18.08 -19.55
C ALA A 25 -3.05 18.98 -20.67
N SER A 26 -2.48 18.42 -21.73
CA SER A 26 -1.98 19.17 -22.88
C SER A 26 -3.12 19.88 -23.61
N ALA A 27 -4.27 19.23 -23.78
CA ALA A 27 -5.48 19.83 -24.34
C ALA A 27 -6.04 20.95 -23.45
N TYR A 28 -5.99 20.80 -22.12
CA TYR A 28 -6.45 21.82 -21.18
C TYR A 28 -5.55 23.07 -21.14
N ILE A 29 -4.23 22.89 -21.28
CA ILE A 29 -3.24 23.98 -21.29
C ILE A 29 -3.11 24.62 -22.68
N GLY A 30 -3.72 24.02 -23.72
CA GLY A 30 -3.68 24.54 -25.09
C GLY A 30 -2.34 24.30 -25.79
N LEU A 31 -1.64 23.23 -25.43
CA LEU A 31 -0.36 22.89 -26.04
C LEU A 31 -0.52 22.51 -27.53
N PRO A 32 0.43 22.90 -28.40
CA PRO A 32 0.43 22.53 -29.82
C PRO A 32 0.36 21.01 -30.01
N ALA A 33 -0.38 20.57 -31.03
CA ALA A 33 -0.55 19.16 -31.35
C ALA A 33 0.77 18.44 -31.68
N ASP A 34 1.80 19.17 -32.11
CA ASP A 34 3.15 18.65 -32.40
C ASP A 34 3.82 18.06 -31.15
N ILE A 35 3.45 18.52 -29.95
CA ILE A 35 3.98 18.00 -28.68
C ILE A 35 3.41 16.61 -28.37
N ASN A 36 2.27 16.23 -28.98
CA ASN A 36 1.65 14.92 -28.77
C ASN A 36 2.55 13.76 -29.20
N ALA A 37 3.48 13.98 -30.14
CA ALA A 37 4.46 12.98 -30.55
C ALA A 37 5.45 12.59 -29.42
N PHE A 38 5.69 13.49 -28.46
CA PHE A 38 6.63 13.28 -27.35
C PHE A 38 5.94 12.77 -26.08
N LEU A 39 4.61 12.92 -25.96
CA LEU A 39 3.85 12.53 -24.78
C LEU A 39 4.00 11.05 -24.38
N PRO A 40 4.06 10.07 -25.31
CA PRO A 40 4.27 8.67 -24.94
C PRO A 40 5.61 8.44 -24.23
N GLY A 41 6.68 9.12 -24.66
CA GLY A 41 7.99 9.03 -24.01
C GLY A 41 7.98 9.64 -22.60
N VAL A 42 7.33 10.80 -22.45
CA VAL A 42 7.14 11.45 -21.15
C VAL A 42 6.30 10.58 -20.22
N ALA A 43 5.27 9.90 -20.74
CA ALA A 43 4.42 9.00 -19.96
C ALA A 43 5.21 7.82 -19.37
N VAL A 44 6.15 7.24 -20.12
CA VAL A 44 7.03 6.17 -19.63
C VAL A 44 7.90 6.66 -18.48
N VAL A 45 8.48 7.86 -18.61
CA VAL A 45 9.32 8.47 -17.57
C VAL A 45 8.50 8.77 -16.31
N ILE A 46 7.30 9.36 -16.47
CA ILE A 46 6.40 9.64 -15.34
C ILE A 46 5.97 8.34 -14.65
N ALA A 47 5.60 7.30 -15.40
CA ALA A 47 5.26 6.00 -14.83
C ALA A 47 6.44 5.38 -14.06
N HIS A 48 7.66 5.51 -14.60
CA HIS A 48 8.88 5.03 -13.94
C HIS A 48 9.13 5.74 -12.60
N PHE A 49 9.10 7.07 -12.59
CA PHE A 49 9.28 7.85 -11.37
C PHE A 49 8.15 7.66 -10.37
N PHE A 50 6.92 7.48 -10.83
CA PHE A 50 5.79 7.15 -9.97
C PHE A 50 5.97 5.80 -9.28
N LEU A 51 6.42 4.77 -10.01
CA LEU A 51 6.71 3.45 -9.44
C LEU A 51 7.90 3.49 -8.47
N LEU A 52 8.93 4.28 -8.77
CA LEU A 52 10.04 4.53 -7.84
C LEU A 52 9.52 5.20 -6.56
N LEU A 53 8.70 6.24 -6.67
CA LEU A 53 8.08 6.91 -5.54
C LEU A 53 7.27 5.94 -4.69
N LEU A 54 6.42 5.10 -5.30
CA LEU A 54 5.66 4.07 -4.59
C LEU A 54 6.57 3.06 -3.89
N THR A 55 7.73 2.73 -4.47
CA THR A 55 8.72 1.87 -3.84
C THR A 55 9.37 2.56 -2.64
N PHE A 56 9.70 3.85 -2.75
CA PHE A 56 10.24 4.65 -1.64
C PHE A 56 9.25 4.86 -0.50
N VAL A 57 7.96 4.99 -0.80
CA VAL A 57 6.91 5.22 0.18
C VAL A 57 6.54 3.94 0.97
N ASN A 58 7.17 2.79 0.66
CA ASN A 58 6.87 1.51 1.32
C ASN A 58 5.36 1.27 1.36
N VAL A 59 4.71 1.32 0.18
CA VAL A 59 3.26 1.17 0.07
C VAL A 59 2.83 -0.08 0.83
N PRO A 60 2.03 0.07 1.90
CA PRO A 60 1.63 -1.07 2.72
C PRO A 60 0.89 -2.07 1.85
N SER A 61 1.06 -3.36 2.14
CA SER A 61 0.34 -4.41 1.43
C SER A 61 -1.17 -4.15 1.47
N ILE A 62 -1.90 -4.55 0.44
CA ILE A 62 -3.37 -4.48 0.41
C ILE A 62 -3.95 -5.18 1.66
N GLU A 63 -3.31 -6.26 2.11
CA GLU A 63 -3.70 -6.99 3.32
C GLU A 63 -3.49 -6.17 4.60
N ASP A 64 -2.44 -5.33 4.66
CA ASP A 64 -2.19 -4.44 5.78
C ASP A 64 -3.19 -3.30 5.86
N VAL A 65 -3.49 -2.71 4.70
CA VAL A 65 -4.52 -1.68 4.58
C VAL A 65 -5.87 -2.27 5.00
N ARG A 66 -6.22 -3.46 4.50
CA ARG A 66 -7.48 -4.14 4.85
C ARG A 66 -7.56 -4.44 6.34
N PHE A 67 -6.52 -5.04 6.92
CA PHE A 67 -6.47 -5.32 8.36
C PHE A 67 -6.63 -4.05 9.20
N LYS A 68 -5.94 -2.97 8.84
CA LYS A 68 -6.03 -1.68 9.54
C LYS A 68 -7.44 -1.09 9.47
N VAL A 69 -8.08 -1.17 8.30
CA VAL A 69 -9.47 -0.74 8.10
C VAL A 69 -10.45 -1.58 8.93
N ASP A 70 -10.28 -2.91 8.93
CA ASP A 70 -11.15 -3.83 9.66
C ASP A 70 -11.02 -3.64 11.18
N VAL A 71 -9.80 -3.48 11.71
CA VAL A 71 -9.56 -3.15 13.12
C VAL A 71 -10.16 -1.80 13.49
N ALA A 72 -9.96 -0.77 12.67
CA ALA A 72 -10.52 0.57 12.92
C ALA A 72 -12.05 0.55 12.92
N ARG A 73 -12.66 -0.18 11.97
CA ARG A 73 -14.11 -0.37 11.89
C ARG A 73 -14.63 -1.12 13.12
N ALA A 74 -14.03 -2.25 13.47
CA ALA A 74 -14.43 -3.04 14.63
C ALA A 74 -14.35 -2.23 15.94
N ARG A 75 -13.26 -1.46 16.12
CA ARG A 75 -13.08 -0.60 17.29
C ARG A 75 -14.14 0.51 17.36
N LYS A 76 -14.44 1.15 16.23
CA LYS A 76 -15.49 2.17 16.15
C LYS A 76 -16.86 1.59 16.49
N THR A 77 -17.19 0.41 15.96
CA THR A 77 -18.44 -0.30 16.23
C THR A 77 -18.57 -0.67 17.71
N LEU A 78 -17.54 -1.29 18.30
CA LEU A 78 -17.53 -1.67 19.71
C LEU A 78 -17.61 -0.45 20.64
N THR A 79 -16.92 0.64 20.30
CA THR A 79 -16.98 1.89 21.09
C THR A 79 -18.37 2.52 21.02
N LYS A 80 -19.04 2.45 19.86
CA LYS A 80 -20.43 2.89 19.72
C LYS A 80 -21.38 2.03 20.55
N MET A 81 -21.25 0.70 20.46
CA MET A 81 -22.06 -0.23 21.27
C MET A 81 -21.85 0.01 22.77
N ARG A 82 -20.64 0.35 23.21
CA ARG A 82 -20.33 0.68 24.62
C ARG A 82 -21.08 1.89 25.14
N ALA A 83 -21.36 2.87 24.27
CA ALA A 83 -22.05 4.10 24.65
C ALA A 83 -23.54 3.84 24.97
N ASP A 84 -24.15 2.86 24.29
CA ASP A 84 -25.57 2.52 24.41
C ASP A 84 -25.82 1.27 25.27
N ALA A 85 -24.75 0.66 25.83
CA ALA A 85 -24.79 -0.62 26.54
C ALA A 85 -25.05 -0.50 28.06
N SER A 86 -25.64 -1.54 28.63
CA SER A 86 -25.73 -1.75 30.08
C SER A 86 -24.36 -2.01 30.72
N ASP A 87 -24.24 -1.87 32.04
CA ASP A 87 -22.95 -2.03 32.72
C ASP A 87 -22.36 -3.45 32.61
N GLU A 88 -23.21 -4.47 32.48
CA GLU A 88 -22.79 -5.87 32.24
C GLU A 88 -22.27 -6.06 30.81
N GLU A 89 -22.91 -5.44 29.82
CA GLU A 89 -22.48 -5.46 28.42
C GLU A 89 -21.19 -4.66 28.19
N LYS A 90 -20.97 -3.58 28.96
CA LYS A 90 -19.71 -2.81 28.90
C LYS A 90 -18.50 -3.66 29.23
N VAL A 91 -18.59 -4.56 30.20
CA VAL A 91 -17.50 -5.50 30.56
C VAL A 91 -17.19 -6.45 29.40
N SER A 92 -18.23 -6.98 28.75
CA SER A 92 -18.07 -7.84 27.56
C SER A 92 -17.42 -7.09 26.39
N ILE A 93 -17.84 -5.84 26.15
CA ILE A 93 -17.30 -4.97 25.09
C ILE A 93 -15.84 -4.58 25.37
N ASP A 94 -15.50 -4.30 26.63
CA ASP A 94 -14.12 -3.97 27.03
C ASP A 94 -13.18 -5.17 26.87
N ASN A 95 -13.65 -6.39 27.17
CA ASN A 95 -12.91 -7.63 26.89
C ASN A 95 -12.71 -7.87 25.39
N ALA A 96 -13.72 -7.57 24.57
CA ALA A 96 -13.61 -7.65 23.11
C ALA A 96 -12.61 -6.64 22.54
N LEU A 97 -12.59 -5.41 23.07
CA LEU A 97 -11.60 -4.37 22.72
C LEU A 97 -10.18 -4.78 23.13
N ALA A 98 -10.00 -5.37 24.31
CA ALA A 98 -8.72 -5.90 24.76
C ALA A 98 -8.22 -7.02 23.83
N THR A 99 -9.10 -7.94 23.44
CA THR A 99 -8.78 -9.01 22.49
C THR A 99 -8.38 -8.47 21.12
N LEU A 100 -9.08 -7.43 20.62
CA LEU A 100 -8.75 -6.76 19.37
C LEU A 100 -7.33 -6.16 19.42
N ARG A 101 -6.97 -5.56 20.57
CA ARG A 101 -5.64 -5.00 20.80
C ARG A 101 -4.56 -6.08 20.83
N SER A 102 -4.80 -7.21 21.49
CA SER A 102 -3.86 -8.35 21.50
C SER A 102 -3.60 -8.88 20.10
N LYS A 103 -4.65 -9.05 19.28
CA LYS A 103 -4.52 -9.46 17.87
C LYS A 103 -3.72 -8.47 17.03
N GLN A 104 -3.86 -7.17 17.30
CA GLN A 104 -3.08 -6.15 16.61
C GLN A 104 -1.59 -6.21 16.99
N ILE A 105 -1.28 -6.42 18.27
CA ILE A 105 0.10 -6.60 18.76
C ILE A 105 0.73 -7.84 18.11
N GLU A 106 0.01 -8.95 18.12
CA GLU A 106 0.48 -10.22 17.55
C GLU A 106 0.80 -10.08 16.06
N LYS A 107 -0.08 -9.41 15.29
CA LYS A 107 0.21 -9.14 13.87
C LYS A 107 1.49 -8.32 13.71
N THR A 108 1.64 -7.23 14.47
CA THR A 108 2.84 -6.37 14.38
C THR A 108 4.12 -7.13 14.69
N LEU A 109 4.10 -8.05 15.68
CA LEU A 109 5.25 -8.90 15.97
C LEU A 109 5.59 -9.83 14.80
N ARG A 110 4.59 -10.48 14.21
CA ARG A 110 4.81 -11.33 13.02
C ARG A 110 5.37 -10.57 11.83
N ASP A 111 4.91 -9.33 11.61
CA ASP A 111 5.42 -8.49 10.51
C ASP A 111 6.91 -8.14 10.71
N VAL A 112 7.33 -7.94 11.96
CA VAL A 112 8.74 -7.73 12.33
C VAL A 112 9.56 -8.99 12.10
N ASP A 113 9.08 -10.14 12.58
CA ASP A 113 9.77 -11.43 12.40
C ASP A 113 9.94 -11.76 10.92
N TYR A 114 8.89 -11.57 10.12
CA TYR A 114 8.94 -11.75 8.66
C TYR A 114 9.98 -10.83 8.01
N SER A 115 10.03 -9.56 8.41
CA SER A 115 11.01 -8.60 7.89
C SER A 115 12.45 -9.01 8.26
N MET A 116 12.66 -9.52 9.47
CA MET A 116 13.96 -10.02 9.92
C MET A 116 14.39 -11.29 9.18
N GLU A 117 13.48 -12.23 8.92
CA GLU A 117 13.74 -13.42 8.12
C GLU A 117 14.10 -13.07 6.69
N LEU A 118 13.38 -12.13 6.08
CA LEU A 118 13.65 -11.66 4.72
C LEU A 118 15.01 -10.97 4.62
N HIS A 119 15.40 -10.21 5.64
CA HIS A 119 16.74 -9.60 5.73
C HIS A 119 17.83 -10.66 5.86
N LYS A 120 17.65 -11.68 6.72
CA LYS A 120 18.58 -12.81 6.84
C LYS A 120 18.71 -13.60 5.53
N HIS A 121 17.61 -13.82 4.83
CA HIS A 121 17.62 -14.50 3.53
C HIS A 121 18.33 -13.67 2.45
N SER A 122 18.15 -12.34 2.45
CA SER A 122 18.87 -11.44 1.54
C SER A 122 20.38 -11.51 1.77
N LEU A 123 20.81 -11.40 3.04
CA LEU A 123 22.22 -11.52 3.44
C LEU A 123 22.84 -12.84 2.99
N LYS A 124 22.10 -13.95 3.11
CA LYS A 124 22.59 -15.27 2.71
C LYS A 124 22.75 -15.37 1.19
N ASN A 125 21.80 -14.86 0.41
CA ASN A 125 21.88 -14.83 -1.05
C ASN A 125 23.03 -13.96 -1.55
N ASP A 126 23.31 -12.83 -0.88
CA ASP A 126 24.42 -11.95 -1.23
C ASP A 126 25.77 -12.65 -0.98
N ILE A 127 25.89 -13.40 0.12
CA ILE A 127 27.09 -14.21 0.46
C ILE A 127 27.29 -15.37 -0.52
N GLU A 128 26.22 -16.04 -0.97
CA GLU A 128 26.30 -17.15 -1.94
C GLU A 128 26.57 -16.68 -3.38
N SER A 129 26.49 -15.38 -3.66
CA SER A 129 26.73 -14.77 -4.98
C SER A 129 28.13 -14.17 -5.16
N MET A 130 28.98 -14.20 -4.11
CA MET A 130 30.41 -13.85 -4.15
C MET A 130 31.29 -15.09 -4.23
#